data_AF-A0A5R9F867-F1
#
_entry.id   AF-A0A5R9F867-F1
#
_cell.length_a   1.000
_cell.length_b   1.000
_cell.length_c   1.000
_cell.angle_alpha   90.00
_cell.angle_beta   90.00
_cell.angle_gamma   90.00
#
_symmetry.space_group_name_H-M   'P 1'
#
loop_
_entity.id
_entity.type
_entity.pdbx_description
1 polymer ?
#
loop_
_entity_poly.entity_id
_entity_poly.type
_entity_poly.pdbx_seq_one_letter_code
_entity_poly.pdbx_strand_id
1 'polypeptide(L)'
;MAARMRSRSSAEPETDPEGLTNPRQRLDLWSGTLTSSFECAGQQIRVTTVADPHHARVAFRIESELLASGLAGVVLRFPYASDGFFQTSDWTSPDKHESKLELLGERAGRIGRVLDDTTYAVRLDWTEGALSATEEPHEFELTGSANTLELVVGFSSDESGGELGSGTFASVADAAAAWWRDFWTSGAAVDFAGSTNPRAAELERRVVVSQYLTAVNSSGSLPPQESGLVANSWFGKFHLEMHWWHGAHFAAWGRPSCSPAAWTGICPS
;
A
#
# COMPACT_ATOMS: atom_id res chain seq x y z
N MET A 1 -3.94 -6.83 -5.19
CA MET A 1 -5.36 -6.62 -4.78
C MET A 1 -6.05 -5.90 -5.92
N ALA A 2 -7.24 -6.37 -6.30
CA ALA A 2 -8.08 -5.81 -7.34
C ALA A 2 -9.50 -5.59 -6.77
N ALA A 3 -10.27 -4.70 -7.37
CA ALA A 3 -11.69 -4.58 -7.08
C ALA A 3 -12.46 -5.50 -8.03
N ARG A 4 -13.38 -6.32 -7.51
CA ARG A 4 -14.40 -6.98 -8.33
C ARG A 4 -15.63 -6.09 -8.32
N MET A 5 -16.10 -5.69 -9.48
CA MET A 5 -17.30 -4.85 -9.61
C MET A 5 -18.17 -5.43 -10.72
N ARG A 6 -19.47 -5.54 -10.51
CA ARG A 6 -20.42 -6.04 -11.51
C ARG A 6 -21.47 -4.97 -11.76
N SER A 7 -21.87 -4.81 -13.02
CA SER A 7 -22.98 -3.90 -13.37
C SER A 7 -24.33 -4.41 -12.86
N ARG A 8 -24.47 -5.73 -12.67
CA ARG A 8 -25.66 -6.44 -12.16
C ARG A 8 -25.29 -7.88 -11.77
N SER A 9 -26.12 -8.53 -10.96
CA SER A 9 -25.77 -9.82 -10.30
C SER A 9 -25.36 -10.94 -11.27
N SER A 10 -25.94 -10.98 -12.48
CA SER A 10 -25.62 -11.97 -13.51
C SER A 10 -24.51 -11.54 -14.48
N ALA A 11 -23.96 -10.33 -14.34
CA ALA A 11 -22.89 -9.86 -15.21
C ALA A 11 -21.52 -10.40 -14.74
N GLU A 12 -20.63 -10.59 -15.70
CA GLU A 12 -19.21 -10.77 -15.41
C GLU A 12 -18.65 -9.54 -14.68
N PRO A 13 -17.62 -9.70 -13.84
CA PRO A 13 -16.89 -8.58 -13.28
C PRO A 13 -16.36 -7.65 -14.38
N GLU A 14 -16.42 -6.34 -14.14
CA GLU A 14 -15.76 -5.34 -14.96
C GLU A 14 -14.25 -5.53 -14.86
N THR A 15 -13.63 -5.86 -15.99
CA THR A 15 -12.18 -6.07 -16.10
C THR A 15 -11.51 -4.99 -16.95
N ASP A 16 -12.30 -4.21 -17.70
CA ASP A 16 -11.80 -3.12 -18.53
C ASP A 16 -11.83 -1.80 -17.74
N PRO A 17 -10.67 -1.15 -17.52
CA PRO A 17 -10.64 0.18 -16.91
C PRO A 17 -11.51 1.22 -17.61
N GLU A 18 -11.79 1.08 -18.91
CA GLU A 18 -12.70 1.97 -19.66
C GLU A 18 -14.15 1.89 -19.16
N GLY A 19 -14.54 0.84 -18.44
CA GLY A 19 -15.83 0.73 -17.75
C GLY A 19 -15.99 1.65 -16.54
N LEU A 20 -14.91 2.34 -16.11
CA LEU A 20 -14.92 3.27 -14.99
C LEU A 20 -15.03 4.72 -15.48
N THR A 21 -15.97 5.48 -14.92
CA THR A 21 -16.17 6.90 -15.26
C THR A 21 -15.75 7.82 -14.11
N ASN A 22 -15.46 9.07 -14.46
CA ASN A 22 -15.11 10.14 -13.51
C ASN A 22 -13.97 9.81 -12.50
N PRO A 23 -12.86 9.18 -12.92
CA PRO A 23 -11.79 8.84 -11.99
C PRO A 23 -11.12 10.10 -11.44
N ARG A 24 -10.98 10.17 -10.12
CA ARG A 24 -10.22 11.18 -9.39
C ARG A 24 -9.39 10.53 -8.31
N GLN A 25 -8.15 10.98 -8.17
CA GLN A 25 -7.27 10.55 -7.10
C GLN A 25 -6.60 11.76 -6.47
N ARG A 26 -6.53 11.78 -5.14
CA ARG A 26 -5.85 12.82 -4.37
C ARG A 26 -5.05 12.17 -3.26
N LEU A 27 -3.76 12.48 -3.23
CA LEU A 27 -2.88 12.18 -2.10
C LEU A 27 -2.77 13.43 -1.23
N ASP A 28 -3.19 13.32 0.03
CA ASP A 28 -2.91 14.32 1.05
C ASP A 28 -1.56 14.02 1.70
N LEU A 29 -0.53 14.80 1.32
CA LEU A 29 0.82 14.62 1.83
C LEU A 29 0.90 14.84 3.34
N TRP A 30 0.03 15.67 3.92
CA TRP A 30 0.06 16.01 5.33
C TRP A 30 -0.33 14.84 6.24
N SER A 31 -1.29 14.02 5.78
CA SER A 31 -1.78 12.85 6.52
C SER A 31 -1.29 11.52 5.94
N GLY A 32 -0.71 11.53 4.74
CA GLY A 32 -0.37 10.31 3.98
C GLY A 32 -1.59 9.58 3.41
N THR A 33 -2.74 10.24 3.33
CA THR A 33 -4.00 9.59 2.93
C THR A 33 -4.21 9.70 1.43
N LEU A 34 -4.36 8.56 0.75
CA LEU A 34 -4.75 8.50 -0.65
C LEU A 34 -6.27 8.30 -0.75
N THR A 35 -6.96 9.19 -1.43
CA THR A 35 -8.39 9.03 -1.74
C THR A 35 -8.57 8.88 -3.24
N SER A 36 -9.14 7.75 -3.66
CA SER A 36 -9.57 7.50 -5.04
C SER A 36 -11.10 7.49 -5.09
N SER A 37 -11.68 8.10 -6.12
CA SER A 37 -13.12 8.05 -6.36
C SER A 37 -13.39 7.89 -7.85
N PHE A 38 -14.33 7.04 -8.19
CA PHE A 38 -14.74 6.77 -9.57
C PHE A 38 -16.17 6.24 -9.55
N GLU A 39 -16.75 6.06 -10.73
CA GLU A 39 -18.09 5.51 -10.91
C GLU A 39 -18.00 4.20 -11.70
N CYS A 40 -18.79 3.21 -11.28
CA CYS A 40 -18.99 1.96 -12.01
C CYS A 40 -20.49 1.72 -12.11
N ALA A 41 -21.00 1.45 -13.33
CA ALA A 41 -22.43 1.27 -13.58
C ALA A 41 -23.32 2.40 -13.01
N GLY A 42 -22.83 3.66 -13.04
CA GLY A 42 -23.52 4.83 -12.52
C GLY A 42 -23.51 4.97 -10.98
N GLN A 43 -22.83 4.07 -10.27
CA GLN A 43 -22.71 4.08 -8.81
C GLN A 43 -21.32 4.56 -8.40
N GLN A 44 -21.28 5.50 -7.45
CA GLN A 44 -20.02 6.04 -6.95
C GLN A 44 -19.32 5.03 -6.03
N ILE A 45 -18.01 4.91 -6.21
CA ILE A 45 -17.11 4.19 -5.32
C ILE A 45 -16.06 5.17 -4.83
N ARG A 46 -15.85 5.20 -3.51
CA ARG A 46 -14.74 5.93 -2.87
C ARG A 46 -13.86 4.92 -2.14
N VAL A 47 -12.56 5.02 -2.35
CA VAL A 47 -11.54 4.22 -1.68
C VAL A 47 -10.57 5.17 -0.99
N THR A 48 -10.45 5.04 0.32
CA THR A 48 -9.41 5.69 1.11
C THR A 48 -8.36 4.66 1.48
N THR A 49 -7.09 4.92 1.17
CA THR A 49 -5.95 4.06 1.45
C THR A 49 -4.96 4.79 2.36
N VAL A 50 -4.50 4.11 3.40
CA VAL A 50 -3.46 4.56 4.33
C VAL A 50 -2.49 3.42 4.62
N ALA A 51 -1.23 3.73 4.89
CA ALA A 51 -0.19 2.75 5.23
C ALA A 51 0.28 2.96 6.67
N ASP A 52 0.47 1.86 7.41
CA ASP A 52 0.99 1.89 8.77
C ASP A 52 2.49 2.23 8.74
N PRO A 53 2.94 3.27 9.45
CA PRO A 53 4.35 3.66 9.47
C PRO A 53 5.22 2.76 10.36
N HIS A 54 4.63 1.90 11.18
CA HIS A 54 5.33 1.08 12.18
C HIS A 54 5.32 -0.42 11.87
N HIS A 55 4.32 -0.88 11.12
CA HIS A 55 4.18 -2.28 10.73
C HIS A 55 3.98 -2.41 9.23
N ALA A 56 4.28 -3.57 8.65
CA ALA A 56 4.02 -3.85 7.24
C ALA A 56 2.51 -4.04 6.99
N ARG A 57 1.73 -2.96 7.09
CA ARG A 57 0.27 -2.95 6.93
C ARG A 57 -0.20 -1.83 6.02
N VAL A 58 -1.25 -2.12 5.26
CA VAL A 58 -2.01 -1.14 4.49
C VAL A 58 -3.48 -1.32 4.82
N ALA A 59 -4.20 -0.22 4.98
CA ALA A 59 -5.62 -0.23 5.26
C ALA A 59 -6.41 0.49 4.17
N PHE A 60 -7.58 -0.04 3.89
CA PHE A 60 -8.52 0.44 2.90
C PHE A 60 -9.86 0.69 3.57
N ARG A 61 -10.50 1.80 3.24
CA ARG A 61 -11.91 2.06 3.50
C ARG A 61 -12.61 2.28 2.17
N ILE A 62 -13.59 1.43 1.87
CA ILE A 62 -14.30 1.39 0.61
C ILE A 62 -15.75 1.74 0.88
N GLU A 63 -16.28 2.73 0.17
CA GLU A 63 -17.64 3.24 0.35
C GLU A 63 -18.38 3.17 -0.99
N SER A 64 -19.45 2.35 -1.04
CA SER A 64 -20.32 2.20 -2.21
C SER A 64 -21.59 1.39 -1.89
N GLU A 65 -22.72 1.74 -2.50
CA GLU A 65 -23.96 0.92 -2.46
C GLU A 65 -23.80 -0.44 -3.16
N LEU A 66 -22.81 -0.56 -4.05
CA LEU A 66 -22.49 -1.81 -4.73
C LEU A 66 -22.00 -2.89 -3.75
N LEU A 67 -21.44 -2.50 -2.61
CA LEU A 67 -21.00 -3.45 -1.58
C LEU A 67 -22.20 -4.14 -0.93
N ALA A 68 -23.20 -3.38 -0.46
CA ALA A 68 -24.38 -3.94 0.21
C ALA A 68 -25.24 -4.80 -0.73
N SER A 69 -25.22 -4.51 -2.03
CA SER A 69 -25.91 -5.32 -3.05
C SER A 69 -25.11 -6.54 -3.52
N GLY A 70 -23.90 -6.76 -2.99
CA GLY A 70 -23.00 -7.85 -3.39
C GLY A 70 -22.43 -7.69 -4.80
N LEU A 71 -22.60 -6.53 -5.42
CA LEU A 71 -22.10 -6.22 -6.76
C LEU A 71 -20.65 -5.74 -6.75
N ALA A 72 -20.12 -5.34 -5.60
CA ALA A 72 -18.70 -5.02 -5.40
C ALA A 72 -18.07 -5.89 -4.31
N GLY A 73 -16.77 -6.17 -4.47
CA GLY A 73 -15.95 -6.92 -3.53
C GLY A 73 -14.46 -6.62 -3.75
N VAL A 74 -13.63 -7.06 -2.80
CA VAL A 74 -12.18 -6.93 -2.88
C VAL A 74 -11.58 -8.29 -3.18
N VAL A 75 -10.79 -8.38 -4.25
CA VAL A 75 -10.12 -9.61 -4.65
C VAL A 75 -8.63 -9.50 -4.33
N LEU A 76 -8.14 -10.45 -3.54
CA LEU A 76 -6.73 -10.66 -3.29
C LEU A 76 -6.25 -11.77 -4.23
N ARG A 77 -5.43 -11.38 -5.20
CA ARG A 77 -4.77 -12.29 -6.13
C ARG A 77 -3.28 -12.24 -5.89
N PHE A 78 -2.64 -13.39 -5.95
CA PHE A 78 -1.22 -13.49 -5.72
C PHE A 78 -0.50 -14.21 -6.87
N PRO A 79 0.47 -13.56 -7.53
CA PRO A 79 1.27 -14.19 -8.58
C PRO A 79 2.47 -14.94 -7.99
N TYR A 80 3.08 -15.79 -8.82
CA TYR A 80 4.42 -16.30 -8.57
C TYR A 80 5.46 -15.21 -8.88
N ALA A 81 6.68 -15.39 -8.39
CA ALA A 81 7.77 -14.46 -8.68
C ALA A 81 8.19 -14.59 -10.16
N SER A 82 8.44 -13.46 -10.83
CA SER A 82 9.03 -13.45 -12.17
C SER A 82 10.50 -13.04 -12.09
N ASP A 83 11.33 -13.63 -12.95
CA ASP A 83 12.73 -13.26 -13.18
C ASP A 83 12.88 -12.16 -14.25
N GLY A 84 11.77 -11.55 -14.67
CA GLY A 84 11.77 -10.45 -15.63
C GLY A 84 12.35 -9.16 -15.05
N PHE A 85 13.00 -8.37 -15.92
CA PHE A 85 13.56 -7.08 -15.51
C PHE A 85 12.47 -6.03 -15.22
N PHE A 86 11.42 -5.99 -16.05
CA PHE A 86 10.26 -5.10 -15.89
C PHE A 86 9.01 -5.83 -15.42
N GLN A 87 8.92 -7.14 -15.70
CA GLN A 87 7.83 -7.99 -15.25
C GLN A 87 8.28 -8.70 -13.97
N THR A 88 7.65 -8.35 -12.85
CA THR A 88 8.02 -8.88 -11.53
C THR A 88 7.04 -9.92 -11.01
N SER A 89 5.96 -10.17 -11.76
CA SER A 89 4.86 -11.07 -11.41
C SER A 89 4.59 -12.06 -12.54
N ASP A 90 4.55 -13.36 -12.20
CA ASP A 90 4.16 -14.45 -13.10
C ASP A 90 2.76 -14.97 -12.71
N TRP A 91 1.78 -14.73 -13.58
CA TRP A 91 0.40 -15.18 -13.43
C TRP A 91 0.12 -16.52 -14.15
N THR A 92 1.12 -17.06 -14.85
CA THR A 92 0.99 -18.24 -15.72
C THR A 92 1.53 -19.53 -15.09
N SER A 93 2.14 -19.43 -13.90
CA SER A 93 2.70 -20.57 -13.15
C SER A 93 2.01 -20.77 -11.79
N PRO A 94 0.68 -21.04 -11.73
CA PRO A 94 -0.02 -21.23 -10.46
C PRO A 94 0.50 -22.45 -9.68
N ASP A 95 1.03 -23.48 -10.35
CA ASP A 95 1.52 -24.68 -9.66
C ASP A 95 2.88 -24.49 -8.96
N LYS A 96 3.54 -23.33 -9.11
CA LYS A 96 4.86 -23.05 -8.51
C LYS A 96 4.81 -22.42 -7.11
N HIS A 97 3.63 -22.12 -6.60
CA HIS A 97 3.47 -21.57 -5.26
C HIS A 97 2.22 -22.08 -4.58
N GLU A 98 2.11 -21.81 -3.28
CA GLU A 98 0.94 -22.16 -2.49
C GLU A 98 0.32 -20.93 -1.83
N SER A 99 -0.99 -20.98 -1.65
CA SER A 99 -1.75 -19.99 -0.89
C SER A 99 -2.87 -20.68 -0.14
N LYS A 100 -2.81 -20.66 1.19
CA LYS A 100 -3.78 -21.36 2.04
C LYS A 100 -4.48 -20.36 2.95
N LEU A 101 -5.80 -20.23 2.78
CA LEU A 101 -6.64 -19.40 3.64
C LEU A 101 -7.03 -20.15 4.91
N GLU A 102 -6.86 -19.49 6.04
CA GLU A 102 -7.34 -19.89 7.35
C GLU A 102 -8.14 -18.72 7.94
N LEU A 103 -9.40 -18.97 8.31
CA LEU A 103 -10.21 -17.97 9.00
C LEU A 103 -9.86 -17.99 10.50
N LEU A 104 -9.62 -16.80 11.05
CA LEU A 104 -9.25 -16.60 12.46
C LEU A 104 -10.44 -16.11 13.31
N GLY A 105 -11.65 -16.19 12.75
CA GLY A 105 -12.90 -15.69 13.33
C GLY A 105 -13.83 -15.19 12.21
N GLU A 106 -14.88 -14.45 12.59
CA GLU A 106 -15.84 -13.91 11.61
C GLU A 106 -15.28 -12.75 10.77
N ARG A 107 -14.27 -12.05 11.30
CA ARG A 107 -13.78 -10.76 10.79
C ARG A 107 -12.27 -10.71 10.60
N ALA A 108 -11.64 -11.87 10.61
CA ALA A 108 -10.19 -12.00 10.47
C ALA A 108 -9.82 -13.29 9.73
N GLY A 109 -8.75 -13.21 8.95
CA GLY A 109 -8.22 -14.33 8.18
C GLY A 109 -6.71 -14.22 8.00
N ARG A 110 -6.09 -15.35 7.69
CA ARG A 110 -4.66 -15.46 7.39
C ARG A 110 -4.50 -16.26 6.11
N ILE A 111 -3.67 -15.76 5.21
CA ILE A 111 -3.27 -16.46 4.00
C ILE A 111 -1.79 -16.80 4.16
N GLY A 112 -1.48 -18.08 4.36
CA GLY A 112 -0.11 -18.59 4.32
C GLY A 112 0.37 -18.71 2.87
N ARG A 113 1.57 -18.19 2.58
CA ARG A 113 2.16 -18.13 1.25
C ARG A 113 3.51 -18.84 1.24
N VAL A 114 3.70 -19.76 0.29
CA VAL A 114 4.98 -20.44 0.03
C VAL A 114 5.35 -20.22 -1.43
N LEU A 115 6.54 -19.68 -1.69
CA LEU A 115 7.13 -19.51 -3.02
C LEU A 115 8.59 -19.99 -2.93
N ASP A 116 8.88 -21.18 -3.43
CA ASP A 116 10.17 -21.85 -3.25
C ASP A 116 10.59 -21.88 -1.76
N ASP A 117 11.75 -21.32 -1.42
CA ASP A 117 12.27 -21.23 -0.05
C ASP A 117 11.69 -20.04 0.75
N THR A 118 10.83 -19.21 0.13
CA THR A 118 10.24 -18.03 0.78
C THR A 118 8.85 -18.34 1.31
N THR A 119 8.69 -18.28 2.64
CA THR A 119 7.39 -18.36 3.30
C THR A 119 7.04 -17.05 3.99
N TYR A 120 5.77 -16.64 3.92
CA TYR A 120 5.23 -15.50 4.67
C TYR A 120 3.73 -15.64 4.89
N ALA A 121 3.18 -14.85 5.81
CA ALA A 121 1.76 -14.76 6.08
C ALA A 121 1.19 -13.40 5.69
N VAL A 122 -0.04 -13.41 5.16
CA VAL A 122 -0.86 -12.22 4.94
C VAL A 122 -2.03 -12.26 5.90
N ARG A 123 -2.07 -11.34 6.88
CA ARG A 123 -3.20 -11.17 7.77
C ARG A 123 -4.20 -10.20 7.17
N LEU A 124 -5.48 -10.53 7.31
CA LEU A 124 -6.61 -9.73 6.87
C LEU A 124 -7.53 -9.51 8.07
N ASP A 125 -7.87 -8.25 8.36
CA ASP A 125 -8.90 -7.86 9.33
C ASP A 125 -9.92 -6.97 8.63
N TRP A 126 -11.22 -7.26 8.74
CA TRP A 126 -12.27 -6.50 8.06
C TRP A 126 -13.47 -6.20 8.96
N THR A 127 -14.26 -5.18 8.61
CA THR A 127 -15.41 -4.78 9.45
C THR A 127 -16.65 -5.63 9.22
N GLU A 128 -17.01 -5.89 7.97
CA GLU A 128 -18.27 -6.52 7.58
C GLU A 128 -18.10 -7.41 6.34
N GLY A 129 -18.97 -8.42 6.21
CA GLY A 129 -18.95 -9.37 5.10
C GLY A 129 -18.08 -10.58 5.33
N ALA A 130 -17.71 -11.29 4.25
CA ALA A 130 -17.09 -12.60 4.33
C ALA A 130 -15.95 -12.77 3.32
N LEU A 131 -14.87 -13.40 3.79
CA LEU A 131 -13.70 -13.78 3.01
C LEU A 131 -13.76 -15.26 2.63
N SER A 132 -13.55 -15.59 1.37
CA SER A 132 -13.50 -16.97 0.87
C SER A 132 -12.48 -17.13 -0.26
N ALA A 133 -11.99 -18.35 -0.46
CA ALA A 133 -11.28 -18.72 -1.69
C ALA A 133 -12.26 -18.74 -2.88
N THR A 134 -11.77 -18.37 -4.07
CA THR A 134 -12.55 -18.51 -5.31
C THR A 134 -12.22 -19.85 -5.99
N GLU A 135 -12.81 -20.09 -7.17
CA GLU A 135 -12.44 -21.26 -8.00
C GLU A 135 -11.06 -21.10 -8.65
N GLU A 136 -10.55 -19.86 -8.72
CA GLU A 136 -9.23 -19.55 -9.26
C GLU A 136 -8.13 -19.79 -8.20
N PRO A 137 -7.03 -20.46 -8.56
CA PRO A 137 -5.89 -20.64 -7.67
C PRO A 137 -5.33 -19.30 -7.18
N HIS A 138 -4.94 -19.25 -5.90
CA HIS A 138 -4.30 -18.08 -5.27
C HIS A 138 -5.14 -16.80 -5.30
N GLU A 139 -6.46 -16.96 -5.41
CA GLU A 139 -7.43 -15.89 -5.42
C GLU A 139 -8.42 -16.04 -4.27
N PHE A 140 -8.63 -14.92 -3.57
CA PHE A 140 -9.52 -14.83 -2.43
C PHE A 140 -10.38 -13.59 -2.57
N GLU A 141 -11.66 -13.72 -2.26
CA GLU A 141 -12.61 -12.62 -2.35
C GLU A 141 -13.16 -12.26 -0.97
N LEU A 142 -13.07 -10.97 -0.65
CA LEU A 142 -13.80 -10.35 0.45
C LEU A 142 -15.03 -9.64 -0.11
N THR A 143 -16.20 -10.15 0.23
CA THR A 143 -17.49 -9.52 -0.09
C THR A 143 -17.91 -8.58 1.03
N GLY A 144 -18.61 -7.50 0.70
CA GLY A 144 -19.24 -6.61 1.68
C GLY A 144 -20.70 -6.97 1.93
N SER A 145 -21.22 -6.62 3.11
CA SER A 145 -22.64 -6.71 3.47
C SER A 145 -23.27 -5.34 3.81
N ALA A 146 -22.49 -4.26 3.73
CA ALA A 146 -22.88 -2.90 4.04
C ALA A 146 -22.30 -1.92 3.02
N ASN A 147 -22.72 -0.66 3.05
CA ASN A 147 -22.23 0.38 2.13
C ASN A 147 -20.78 0.82 2.41
N THR A 148 -20.20 0.39 3.53
CA THR A 148 -18.81 0.66 3.89
C THR A 148 -18.13 -0.65 4.27
N LEU A 149 -16.97 -0.90 3.66
CA LEU A 149 -16.08 -2.02 3.96
C LEU A 149 -14.71 -1.46 4.33
N GLU A 150 -14.25 -1.76 5.53
CA GLU A 150 -12.87 -1.48 5.94
C GLU A 150 -12.09 -2.78 5.96
N LEU A 151 -10.86 -2.74 5.43
CA LEU A 151 -9.97 -3.88 5.32
C LEU A 151 -8.54 -3.45 5.67
N VAL A 152 -7.92 -4.14 6.61
CA VAL A 152 -6.50 -4.04 6.92
C VAL A 152 -5.80 -5.27 6.39
N VAL A 153 -4.73 -5.07 5.63
CA VAL A 153 -3.85 -6.12 5.09
C VAL A 153 -2.48 -5.96 5.72
N GLY A 154 -2.01 -6.97 6.43
CA GLY A 154 -0.68 -7.02 7.04
C GLY A 154 0.18 -8.14 6.47
N PHE A 155 1.48 -7.91 6.37
CA PHE A 155 2.47 -8.88 5.88
C PHE A 155 3.45 -9.24 6.99
N SER A 156 3.73 -10.53 7.14
CA SER A 156 4.62 -11.05 8.19
C SER A 156 5.55 -12.11 7.61
N SER A 157 6.85 -12.00 7.89
CA SER A 157 7.82 -13.08 7.61
C SER A 157 7.66 -14.27 8.56
N ASP A 158 7.05 -14.07 9.73
CA ASP A 158 6.60 -15.17 10.58
C ASP A 158 5.34 -15.81 9.98
N GLU A 159 5.40 -17.12 9.75
CA GLU A 159 4.32 -17.95 9.20
C GLU A 159 3.05 -17.89 10.07
N SER A 160 3.21 -17.70 11.39
CA SER A 160 2.07 -17.56 12.29
C SER A 160 1.33 -16.22 12.07
N GLY A 161 2.02 -15.20 11.56
CA GLY A 161 1.50 -13.83 11.45
C GLY A 161 1.09 -13.22 12.79
N GLY A 162 1.48 -13.83 13.92
CA GLY A 162 1.07 -13.44 15.26
C GLY A 162 1.57 -12.05 15.65
N GLU A 163 2.76 -11.67 15.18
CA GLU A 163 3.39 -10.37 15.46
C GLU A 163 2.58 -9.18 14.93
N LEU A 164 1.77 -9.36 13.89
CA LEU A 164 0.89 -8.31 13.41
C LEU A 164 -0.20 -8.03 14.44
N GLY A 165 -0.85 -9.07 14.99
CA GLY A 165 -2.08 -8.89 15.76
C GLY A 165 -3.19 -8.23 14.94
N SER A 166 -4.34 -7.96 15.56
CA SER A 166 -5.50 -7.34 14.89
C SER A 166 -5.25 -5.87 14.58
N GLY A 167 -5.67 -5.38 13.41
CA GLY A 167 -5.69 -3.96 13.07
C GLY A 167 -7.08 -3.45 12.69
N THR A 168 -7.30 -2.14 12.83
CA THR A 168 -8.48 -1.44 12.28
C THR A 168 -8.05 -0.30 11.36
N PHE A 169 -8.90 0.06 10.39
CA PHE A 169 -8.61 1.20 9.51
C PHE A 169 -8.33 2.48 10.31
N ALA A 170 -9.15 2.77 11.33
CA ALA A 170 -8.97 3.93 12.20
C ALA A 170 -7.59 3.94 12.88
N SER A 171 -7.16 2.81 13.46
CA SER A 171 -5.84 2.72 14.11
C SER A 171 -4.68 2.98 13.15
N VAL A 172 -4.76 2.48 11.91
CA VAL A 172 -3.72 2.68 10.88
C VAL A 172 -3.76 4.12 10.37
N ALA A 173 -4.94 4.69 10.16
CA ALA A 173 -5.12 6.07 9.72
C ALA A 173 -4.59 7.07 10.75
N ASP A 174 -4.86 6.85 12.04
CA ASP A 174 -4.37 7.68 13.13
C ASP A 174 -2.85 7.61 13.25
N ALA A 175 -2.27 6.39 13.17
CA ALA A 175 -0.83 6.19 13.18
C ALA A 175 -0.15 6.89 11.99
N ALA A 176 -0.69 6.73 10.78
CA ALA A 176 -0.20 7.40 9.58
C ALA A 176 -0.25 8.93 9.72
N ALA A 177 -1.38 9.48 10.14
CA ALA A 177 -1.55 10.92 10.30
C ALA A 177 -0.63 11.51 11.37
N ALA A 178 -0.40 10.79 12.48
CA ALA A 178 0.55 11.19 13.51
C ALA A 178 1.98 11.20 12.97
N TRP A 179 2.39 10.11 12.31
CA TRP A 179 3.74 9.99 11.76
C TRP A 179 4.03 11.04 10.68
N TRP A 180 3.09 11.29 9.76
CA TRP A 180 3.27 12.31 8.73
C TRP A 180 3.30 13.72 9.34
N ARG A 181 2.45 14.01 10.32
CA ARG A 181 2.51 15.29 11.04
C ARG A 181 3.88 15.49 11.69
N ASP A 182 4.40 14.48 12.36
CA ASP A 182 5.72 14.54 13.00
C ASP A 182 6.83 14.69 11.94
N PHE A 183 6.75 13.95 10.83
CA PHE A 183 7.67 14.10 9.71
C PHE A 183 7.68 15.56 9.20
N TRP A 184 6.52 16.14 8.92
CA TRP A 184 6.46 17.51 8.38
C TRP A 184 6.88 18.59 9.38
N THR A 185 6.69 18.35 10.68
CA THR A 185 6.93 19.36 11.73
C THR A 185 8.29 19.25 12.43
N SER A 186 8.97 18.11 12.33
CA SER A 186 10.28 17.89 12.98
C SER A 186 11.48 18.42 12.19
N GLY A 187 11.34 18.55 10.87
CA GLY A 187 12.43 18.93 9.97
C GLY A 187 12.30 20.35 9.40
N ALA A 188 13.29 20.73 8.59
CA ALA A 188 13.27 21.98 7.85
C ALA A 188 12.23 21.94 6.71
N ALA A 189 11.67 23.12 6.41
CA ALA A 189 10.83 23.37 5.25
C ALA A 189 11.37 24.60 4.49
N VAL A 190 11.11 24.65 3.18
CA VAL A 190 11.48 25.80 2.34
C VAL A 190 10.19 26.47 1.89
N ASP A 191 10.12 27.79 2.07
CA ASP A 191 9.05 28.66 1.61
C ASP A 191 9.60 29.62 0.56
N PHE A 192 8.94 29.69 -0.59
CA PHE A 192 9.24 30.57 -1.70
C PHE A 192 8.27 31.75 -1.80
N ALA A 193 7.43 31.98 -0.79
CA ALA A 193 6.60 33.16 -0.69
C ALA A 193 7.44 34.44 -0.84
N GLY A 194 6.93 35.38 -1.63
CA GLY A 194 7.64 36.63 -1.94
C GLY A 194 8.62 36.54 -3.11
N SER A 195 8.85 35.37 -3.69
CA SER A 195 9.60 35.24 -4.94
C SER A 195 8.84 35.86 -6.12
N THR A 196 9.53 36.66 -6.93
CA THR A 196 8.98 37.25 -8.16
C THR A 196 9.09 36.31 -9.37
N ASN A 197 9.76 35.15 -9.21
CA ASN A 197 9.90 34.19 -10.28
C ASN A 197 8.59 33.41 -10.47
N PRO A 198 8.01 33.36 -11.69
CA PRO A 198 6.74 32.65 -11.93
C PRO A 198 6.83 31.13 -11.68
N ARG A 199 8.04 30.56 -11.58
CA ARG A 199 8.27 29.14 -11.30
C ARG A 199 8.38 28.80 -9.80
N ALA A 200 8.30 29.80 -8.92
CA ALA A 200 8.49 29.63 -7.48
C ALA A 200 7.54 28.56 -6.89
N ALA A 201 6.24 28.66 -7.16
CA ALA A 201 5.25 27.71 -6.66
C ALA A 201 5.49 26.27 -7.17
N GLU A 202 5.93 26.11 -8.42
CA GLU A 202 6.25 24.79 -8.96
C GLU A 202 7.54 24.21 -8.34
N LEU A 203 8.54 25.04 -8.05
CA LEU A 203 9.74 24.60 -7.36
C LEU A 203 9.43 24.18 -5.92
N GLU A 204 8.65 24.98 -5.20
CA GLU A 204 8.17 24.64 -3.85
C GLU A 204 7.42 23.31 -3.83
N ARG A 205 6.47 23.14 -4.76
CA ARG A 205 5.75 21.86 -4.92
C ARG A 205 6.70 20.69 -5.13
N ARG A 206 7.75 20.85 -5.94
CA ARG A 206 8.76 19.79 -6.15
C ARG A 206 9.58 19.51 -4.90
N VAL A 207 9.93 20.52 -4.11
CA VAL A 207 10.65 20.36 -2.84
C VAL A 207 9.80 19.60 -1.81
N VAL A 208 8.50 19.89 -1.73
CA VAL A 208 7.59 19.18 -0.83
C VAL A 208 7.38 17.74 -1.31
N VAL A 209 7.10 17.55 -2.60
CA VAL A 209 6.87 16.22 -3.17
C VAL A 209 8.12 15.33 -3.10
N SER A 210 9.31 15.88 -3.31
CA SER A 210 10.54 15.09 -3.21
C SER A 210 10.82 14.60 -1.78
N GLN A 211 10.51 15.43 -0.76
CA GLN A 211 10.60 15.01 0.64
C GLN A 211 9.63 13.86 0.96
N TYR A 212 8.39 13.93 0.47
CA TYR A 212 7.44 12.83 0.60
C TYR A 212 7.96 11.55 -0.10
N LEU A 213 8.39 11.66 -1.36
CA LEU A 213 8.83 10.51 -2.15
C LEU A 213 10.05 9.84 -1.54
N THR A 214 11.01 10.61 -1.03
CA THR A 214 12.20 10.07 -0.38
C THR A 214 11.88 9.44 0.97
N ALA A 215 10.96 10.02 1.76
CA ALA A 215 10.48 9.38 2.98
C ALA A 215 9.88 7.99 2.67
N VAL A 216 8.90 7.92 1.76
CA VAL A 216 8.26 6.63 1.40
C VAL A 216 9.26 5.61 0.85
N ASN A 217 10.18 6.03 -0.02
CA ASN A 217 11.01 5.10 -0.78
C ASN A 217 12.38 4.85 -0.16
N SER A 218 12.83 5.64 0.82
CA SER A 218 14.22 5.63 1.26
C SER A 218 14.42 5.73 2.77
N SER A 219 13.36 5.89 3.58
CA SER A 219 13.46 5.88 5.05
C SER A 219 13.14 4.53 5.69
N GLY A 220 13.26 3.44 4.93
CA GLY A 220 13.05 2.07 5.43
C GLY A 220 14.22 1.56 6.28
N SER A 221 14.02 0.40 6.91
CA SER A 221 15.07 -0.29 7.68
C SER A 221 16.19 -0.85 6.81
N LEU A 222 15.91 -1.10 5.53
CA LEU A 222 16.84 -1.60 4.54
C LEU A 222 17.20 -0.49 3.53
N PRO A 223 18.42 -0.51 2.95
CA PRO A 223 18.76 0.36 1.85
C PRO A 223 17.73 0.25 0.72
N PRO A 224 17.37 1.37 0.05
CA PRO A 224 16.41 1.31 -1.02
C PRO A 224 16.99 0.65 -2.28
N GLN A 225 16.10 0.10 -3.10
CA GLN A 225 16.40 -0.27 -4.47
C GLN A 225 16.49 0.98 -5.35
N GLU A 226 17.01 0.85 -6.58
CA GLU A 226 17.09 1.97 -7.54
C GLU A 226 15.72 2.63 -7.77
N SER A 227 14.67 1.81 -7.85
CA SER A 227 13.27 2.21 -8.03
C SER A 227 12.50 2.38 -6.71
N GLY A 228 13.18 2.44 -5.56
CA GLY A 228 12.53 2.52 -4.26
C GLY A 228 11.61 1.33 -3.99
N LEU A 229 10.37 1.60 -3.57
CA LEU A 229 9.32 0.59 -3.37
C LEU A 229 8.32 0.54 -4.54
N VAL A 230 8.61 1.20 -5.66
CA VAL A 230 7.67 1.35 -6.78
C VAL A 230 7.63 0.10 -7.66
N ALA A 231 8.77 -0.53 -7.88
CA ALA A 231 8.91 -1.74 -8.69
C ALA A 231 10.16 -2.52 -8.26
N ASN A 232 10.14 -3.85 -8.42
CA ASN A 232 11.30 -4.71 -8.18
C ASN A 232 12.24 -4.73 -9.41
N SER A 233 12.67 -3.56 -9.87
CA SER A 233 13.72 -3.50 -10.90
C SER A 233 15.01 -4.12 -10.36
N TRP A 234 15.86 -4.66 -11.24
CA TRP A 234 17.09 -5.37 -10.83
C TRP A 234 16.87 -6.46 -9.78
N PHE A 235 15.74 -7.19 -9.85
CA PHE A 235 15.39 -8.24 -8.88
C PHE A 235 15.27 -7.73 -7.44
N GLY A 236 15.02 -6.44 -7.27
CA GLY A 236 14.90 -5.80 -5.99
C GLY A 236 16.20 -5.67 -5.18
N LYS A 237 17.34 -5.67 -5.86
CA LYS A 237 18.65 -5.44 -5.23
C LYS A 237 18.76 -4.02 -4.68
N PHE A 238 19.47 -3.90 -3.55
CA PHE A 238 19.80 -2.61 -2.97
C PHE A 238 20.76 -1.82 -3.87
N HIS A 239 20.48 -0.52 -4.04
CA HIS A 239 21.31 0.37 -4.84
C HIS A 239 22.42 0.98 -3.98
N LEU A 240 23.38 0.16 -3.56
CA LEU A 240 24.37 0.51 -2.55
C LEU A 240 25.37 1.58 -3.02
N GLU A 241 25.67 1.64 -4.32
CA GLU A 241 26.56 2.64 -4.92
C GLU A 241 26.06 4.07 -4.72
N MET A 242 24.74 4.25 -4.67
CA MET A 242 24.09 5.55 -4.53
C MET A 242 23.40 5.72 -3.16
N HIS A 243 23.66 4.83 -2.20
CA HIS A 243 22.99 4.84 -0.90
C HIS A 243 23.13 6.19 -0.17
N TRP A 244 24.28 6.86 -0.31
CA TRP A 244 24.49 8.21 0.22
C TRP A 244 23.52 9.24 -0.39
N TRP A 245 23.25 9.19 -1.70
CA TRP A 245 22.27 10.07 -2.35
C TRP A 245 20.84 9.80 -1.88
N HIS A 246 20.53 8.57 -1.45
CA HIS A 246 19.22 8.19 -0.97
C HIS A 246 18.95 8.52 0.51
N GLY A 247 20.00 8.62 1.33
CA GLY A 247 19.84 8.74 2.79
C GLY A 247 20.42 10.02 3.41
N ALA A 248 21.54 10.52 2.91
CA ALA A 248 22.31 11.57 3.61
C ALA A 248 21.55 12.90 3.71
N HIS A 249 20.65 13.18 2.77
CA HIS A 249 19.86 14.41 2.78
C HIS A 249 18.90 14.48 3.98
N PHE A 250 18.50 13.36 4.59
CA PHE A 250 17.59 13.40 5.75
C PHE A 250 18.19 14.17 6.92
N ALA A 251 19.50 14.01 7.18
CA ALA A 251 20.20 14.79 8.20
C ALA A 251 20.22 16.29 7.88
N ALA A 252 20.43 16.66 6.60
CA ALA A 252 20.39 18.06 6.16
C ALA A 252 18.99 18.69 6.30
N TRP A 253 17.94 17.89 6.20
CA TRP A 253 16.56 18.29 6.47
C TRP A 253 16.19 18.26 7.96
N GLY A 254 17.12 17.94 8.87
CA GLY A 254 16.85 17.87 10.31
C GLY A 254 16.12 16.59 10.75
N ARG A 255 16.15 15.52 9.94
CA ARG A 255 15.42 14.26 10.18
C ARG A 255 16.36 13.04 10.24
N PRO A 256 17.38 13.01 11.12
CA PRO A 256 18.36 11.92 11.14
C PRO A 256 17.74 10.54 11.46
N SER A 257 16.58 10.49 12.12
CA SER A 257 15.85 9.24 12.39
C SER A 257 15.28 8.56 11.14
N CYS A 258 15.13 9.31 10.03
CA CYS A 258 14.72 8.76 8.74
C CYS A 258 15.89 8.16 7.95
N SER A 259 17.14 8.33 8.41
CA SER A 259 18.29 7.72 7.77
C SER A 259 18.28 6.22 7.99
N PRO A 260 18.47 5.39 6.94
CA PRO A 260 18.58 3.94 7.09
C PRO A 260 19.65 3.55 8.11
N ALA A 261 19.45 2.44 8.82
CA ALA A 261 20.32 1.99 9.92
C ALA A 261 21.80 1.84 9.55
N ALA A 262 22.14 1.72 8.26
CA ALA A 262 23.53 1.76 7.78
C ALA A 262 24.29 3.05 8.15
N TRP A 263 23.59 4.14 8.50
CA TRP A 263 24.17 5.43 8.88
C TRP A 263 24.32 5.62 10.39
N THR A 264 23.55 4.91 11.22
CA THR A 264 23.56 5.10 12.69
C THR A 264 24.85 4.60 13.34
N GLY A 265 25.64 3.77 12.64
CA GLY A 265 26.98 3.38 13.07
C GLY A 265 28.11 4.35 12.69
N ILE A 266 27.82 5.40 11.89
CA ILE A 266 28.84 6.30 11.31
C ILE A 266 28.87 7.68 12.00
N CYS A 267 27.78 8.09 12.65
CA CYS A 267 27.76 9.31 13.48
C CYS A 267 27.91 8.92 14.95
N PRO A 268 29.08 9.15 15.59
CA PRO A 268 29.18 9.04 17.03
C PRO A 268 28.30 10.12 17.68
N SER A 269 27.65 9.74 18.78
CA SER A 269 26.95 10.62 19.73
C SER A 269 27.82 11.77 20.20
#